data_AF-A0A1X7JGJ0-F1
#
_entry.id   AF-A0A1X7JGJ0-F1
#
_cell.length_a   1.000
_cell.length_b   1.000
_cell.length_c   1.000
_cell.angle_alpha   90.00
_cell.angle_beta   90.00
_cell.angle_gamma   90.00
#
_symmetry.space_group_name_H-M   'P 1'
#
loop_
_entity.id
_entity.type
_entity.pdbx_description
1 polymer ?
#
loop_
_entity_poly.entity_id
_entity_poly.type
_entity_poly.pdbx_seq_one_letter_code
_entity_poly.pdbx_strand_id
1 'polypeptide(L)'
;MSNLTKEEFEAYQKVYHKEYDHNAMVDGIFEEFADEINAKVVSSVQDREREMARNMLAEGDSVEKISRITKLSEREVLKLKKELEKTEEAK
;
A
#
# COMPACT_ATOMS: atom_id res chain seq x y z
N MET A 1 38.27 -10.44 18.56
CA MET A 1 38.88 -9.21 18.02
C MET A 1 39.52 -9.58 16.69
N SER A 2 39.31 -8.79 15.64
CA SER A 2 39.84 -9.10 14.30
C SER A 2 41.38 -9.00 14.29
N ASN A 3 42.05 -9.96 13.64
CA ASN A 3 43.51 -10.05 13.56
C ASN A 3 44.11 -9.32 12.34
N LEU A 4 43.34 -8.45 11.68
CA LEU A 4 43.79 -7.74 10.49
C LEU A 4 44.75 -6.61 10.87
N THR A 5 45.87 -6.52 10.16
CA THR A 5 46.75 -5.36 10.24
C THR A 5 46.05 -4.13 9.66
N LYS A 6 46.53 -2.93 10.01
CA LYS A 6 45.91 -1.67 9.59
C LYS A 6 45.81 -1.54 8.06
N GLU A 7 46.82 -1.99 7.33
CA GLU A 7 46.84 -1.96 5.86
C GLU A 7 45.85 -2.96 5.25
N GLU A 8 45.73 -4.15 5.84
CA GLU A 8 44.76 -5.16 5.39
C GLU A 8 43.32 -4.71 5.67
N PHE A 9 43.08 -4.00 6.77
CA PHE A 9 41.78 -3.41 7.08
C PHE A 9 41.40 -2.30 6.10
N GLU A 10 42.35 -1.44 5.73
CA GLU A 10 42.12 -0.37 4.75
C GLU A 10 41.89 -0.92 3.34
N ALA A 11 42.59 -1.99 2.95
CA ALA A 11 42.34 -2.69 1.69
C ALA A 11 40.96 -3.38 1.68
N TYR A 12 40.60 -4.04 2.78
CA TYR A 12 39.28 -4.67 2.95
C TYR A 12 38.14 -3.65 2.85
N GLN A 13 38.25 -2.50 3.51
CA GLN A 13 37.26 -1.42 3.39
C GLN A 13 37.10 -0.90 1.95
N LYS A 14 38.22 -0.74 1.22
CA LYS A 14 38.20 -0.23 -0.16
C LYS A 14 37.56 -1.20 -1.15
N VAL A 15 37.77 -2.51 -0.99
CA VAL A 15 37.12 -3.52 -1.84
C VAL A 15 35.62 -3.60 -1.52
N TYR A 16 35.25 -3.63 -0.24
CA TYR A 16 33.85 -3.70 0.18
C TYR A 16 33.03 -2.48 -0.25
N HIS A 17 33.58 -1.27 -0.18
CA HIS A 17 32.89 -0.06 -0.66
C HIS A 17 32.78 0.03 -2.20
N LYS A 18 33.59 -0.74 -2.93
CA LYS A 18 33.56 -0.74 -4.40
C LYS A 18 32.59 -1.79 -4.96
N GLU A 19 32.39 -2.90 -4.25
CA GLU A 19 31.42 -3.96 -4.62
C GLU A 19 30.03 -3.71 -4.01
N TYR A 20 29.95 -3.08 -2.84
CA TYR A 20 28.71 -2.63 -2.21
C TYR A 20 28.64 -1.11 -2.25
N ASP A 21 28.50 -0.55 -3.46
CA ASP A 21 27.97 0.79 -3.59
C ASP A 21 26.48 0.73 -3.19
N HIS A 22 26.23 0.88 -1.89
CA HIS A 22 24.89 0.83 -1.31
C HIS A 22 23.95 1.83 -1.99
N ASN A 23 24.46 2.89 -2.62
CA ASN A 23 23.63 3.84 -3.36
C ASN A 23 23.17 3.28 -4.71
N ALA A 24 23.99 2.47 -5.39
CA ALA A 24 23.63 1.86 -6.67
C ALA A 24 22.61 0.70 -6.53
N MET A 25 22.61 0.00 -5.40
CA MET A 25 21.62 -1.04 -5.11
C MET A 25 20.26 -0.49 -4.66
N VAL A 26 20.23 0.73 -4.10
CA VAL A 26 19.00 1.35 -3.59
C VAL A 26 18.10 1.82 -4.73
N ASP A 27 18.62 2.44 -5.79
CA ASP A 27 17.75 3.02 -6.82
C ASP A 27 16.96 1.95 -7.61
N GLY A 28 17.60 0.82 -7.96
CA GLY A 28 16.94 -0.22 -8.77
C GLY A 28 16.01 -1.16 -7.99
N ILE A 29 16.31 -1.44 -6.72
CA ILE A 29 15.48 -2.35 -5.89
C ILE A 29 14.27 -1.62 -5.32
N PHE A 30 14.37 -0.32 -5.05
CA PHE A 30 13.28 0.42 -4.43
C PHE A 30 12.18 0.81 -5.41
N GLU A 31 12.43 0.99 -6.71
CA GLU A 31 11.35 1.31 -7.66
C GLU A 31 10.33 0.16 -7.79
N GLU A 32 10.79 -1.07 -8.05
CA GLU A 32 9.89 -2.23 -8.16
C GLU A 32 9.18 -2.53 -6.83
N PHE A 33 9.89 -2.38 -5.70
CA PHE A 33 9.31 -2.60 -4.37
C PHE A 33 8.36 -1.47 -3.94
N ALA A 34 8.61 -0.22 -4.36
CA ALA A 34 7.74 0.92 -4.10
C ALA A 34 6.45 0.81 -4.90
N ASP A 35 6.50 0.37 -6.16
CA ASP A 35 5.30 0.12 -6.95
C ASP A 35 4.46 -1.03 -6.38
N GLU A 36 5.09 -2.12 -5.95
CA GLU A 36 4.40 -3.24 -5.30
C GLU A 36 3.76 -2.82 -3.96
N ILE A 37 4.49 -2.07 -3.12
CA ILE A 37 3.97 -1.54 -1.86
C ILE A 37 2.85 -0.54 -2.12
N ASN A 38 3.03 0.40 -3.05
CA ASN A 38 2.01 1.39 -3.39
C ASN A 38 0.75 0.72 -3.94
N ALA A 39 0.88 -0.28 -4.81
CA ALA A 39 -0.26 -1.04 -5.32
C ALA A 39 -1.03 -1.74 -4.18
N LYS A 40 -0.31 -2.37 -3.24
CA LYS A 40 -0.90 -3.10 -2.11
C LYS A 40 -1.51 -2.17 -1.05
N VAL A 41 -0.90 -1.01 -0.82
CA VAL A 41 -1.44 0.04 0.05
C VAL A 41 -2.70 0.65 -0.58
N VAL A 42 -2.69 0.96 -1.88
CA VAL A 42 -3.86 1.49 -2.58
C VAL A 42 -5.02 0.49 -2.57
N SER A 43 -4.76 -0.80 -2.81
CA SER A 43 -5.83 -1.82 -2.77
C SER A 43 -6.44 -1.96 -1.37
N SER A 44 -5.61 -1.99 -0.32
CA SER A 44 -6.09 -2.10 1.06
C SER A 44 -6.87 -0.88 1.55
N VAL A 45 -6.49 0.33 1.12
CA VAL A 45 -7.25 1.56 1.41
C VAL A 45 -8.61 1.53 0.73
N GLN A 46 -8.66 1.15 -0.55
CA GLN A 46 -9.92 1.05 -1.30
C GLN A 46 -10.89 0.01 -0.71
N ASP A 47 -10.39 -1.13 -0.25
CA ASP A 47 -11.22 -2.15 0.38
C ASP A 47 -11.81 -1.66 1.70
N ARG A 48 -11.01 -0.94 2.51
CA ARG A 48 -11.49 -0.33 3.76
C ARG A 48 -12.53 0.76 3.53
N GLU A 49 -12.34 1.60 2.51
CA GLU A 49 -13.30 2.65 2.13
C GLU A 49 -14.63 2.03 1.67
N ARG A 50 -14.59 0.93 0.92
CA ARG A 50 -15.78 0.18 0.48
C ARG A 50 -16.49 -0.52 1.63
N GLU A 51 -15.75 -1.13 2.56
CA GLU A 51 -16.34 -1.74 3.76
C GLU A 51 -17.04 -0.69 4.63
N MET A 52 -16.39 0.44 4.86
CA MET A 52 -16.98 1.56 5.59
C MET A 52 -18.24 2.08 4.90
N ALA A 53 -18.21 2.24 3.57
CA ALA A 53 -19.38 2.65 2.81
C ALA A 53 -20.54 1.66 2.92
N ARG A 54 -20.27 0.34 2.92
CA ARG A 54 -21.29 -0.70 3.10
C ARG A 54 -21.94 -0.63 4.48
N ASN A 55 -21.15 -0.45 5.54
CA ASN A 55 -21.67 -0.32 6.90
C ASN A 55 -22.56 0.91 7.04
N MET A 56 -22.12 2.06 6.51
CA MET A 56 -22.91 3.29 6.52
C MET A 56 -24.22 3.16 5.71
N LEU A 57 -24.19 2.47 4.56
CA LEU A 57 -25.40 2.17 3.80
C LEU A 57 -26.38 1.32 4.59
N ALA A 58 -25.89 0.31 5.32
CA ALA A 58 -26.73 -0.54 6.18
C ALA A 58 -27.32 0.23 7.37
N GLU A 59 -26.61 1.25 7.88
CA GLU A 59 -27.12 2.17 8.91
C GLU A 59 -28.13 3.20 8.37
N GLY A 60 -28.33 3.27 7.05
CA GLY A 60 -29.29 4.16 6.40
C GLY A 60 -28.75 5.54 6.05
N ASP A 61 -27.42 5.74 6.06
CA ASP A 61 -26.81 7.01 5.68
C ASP A 61 -27.02 7.35 4.19
N SER A 62 -27.05 8.65 3.89
CA SER A 62 -27.20 9.14 2.52
C SER A 62 -25.95 8.94 1.67
N VAL A 63 -26.13 8.72 0.38
CA VAL A 63 -25.05 8.54 -0.61
C VAL A 63 -24.06 9.72 -0.59
N GLU A 64 -24.58 10.94 -0.48
CA GLU A 64 -23.77 12.17 -0.40
C GLU A 64 -22.89 12.20 0.86
N LYS A 65 -23.43 11.80 2.01
CA LYS A 65 -22.69 11.75 3.28
C LYS A 65 -21.57 10.71 3.20
N ILE A 66 -21.88 9.53 2.67
CA ILE A 66 -20.92 8.44 2.50
C ILE A 66 -19.81 8.87 1.56
N SER A 67 -20.13 9.43 0.39
CA SER A 67 -19.14 9.93 -0.57
C SER A 67 -18.16 10.94 0.04
N ARG A 68 -18.66 11.87 0.87
CA ARG A 68 -17.81 12.86 1.56
C ARG A 68 -16.83 12.25 2.56
N ILE A 69 -17.27 11.20 3.26
CA ILE A 69 -16.51 10.54 4.34
C ILE A 69 -15.50 9.54 3.76
N THR A 70 -15.95 8.65 2.87
CA THR A 70 -15.13 7.57 2.32
C THR A 70 -14.32 7.97 1.09
N LYS A 71 -14.53 9.19 0.58
CA LYS A 71 -13.91 9.72 -0.66
C LYS A 71 -14.25 8.93 -1.93
N LEU A 72 -15.13 7.93 -1.83
CA LEU A 72 -15.69 7.24 -2.99
C LEU A 72 -16.61 8.18 -3.77
N SER A 73 -16.67 7.99 -5.08
CA SER A 73 -17.64 8.71 -5.90
C SER A 73 -19.07 8.24 -5.56
N GLU A 74 -20.05 9.15 -5.68
CA GLU A 74 -21.46 8.78 -5.47
C GLU A 74 -21.89 7.61 -6.36
N ARG A 75 -21.34 7.51 -7.58
CA ARG A 75 -21.57 6.40 -8.50
C ARG A 75 -21.09 5.06 -7.92
N GLU A 76 -19.94 5.03 -7.25
CA GLU A 76 -19.43 3.82 -6.59
C GLU A 76 -20.28 3.46 -5.38
N VAL A 77 -20.65 4.43 -4.57
CA VAL A 77 -21.54 4.22 -3.42
C VAL A 77 -22.90 3.66 -3.89
N LEU A 78 -23.46 4.16 -4.99
CA LEU A 78 -24.68 3.63 -5.60
C LEU A 78 -24.52 2.20 -6.12
N LYS A 79 -23.35 1.82 -6.64
CA LYS A 79 -23.08 0.42 -7.01
C LYS A 79 -23.06 -0.48 -5.78
N LEU A 80 -22.36 -0.07 -4.72
CA LEU A 80 -22.31 -0.81 -3.45
C LEU A 80 -23.71 -1.01 -2.85
N LYS A 81 -24.56 0.02 -2.92
CA LYS A 81 -25.96 -0.07 -2.49
C LYS A 81 -26.73 -1.15 -3.25
N LYS A 82 -26.61 -1.18 -4.58
CA LYS A 82 -27.25 -2.21 -5.42
C LYS A 82 -26.71 -3.62 -5.13
N GLU A 83 -25.42 -3.76 -4.79
CA GLU A 83 -24.83 -5.05 -4.41
C GLU A 83 -25.38 -5.56 -3.08
N LEU A 84 -25.58 -4.67 -2.10
CA LEU A 84 -26.19 -4.98 -0.81
C LEU A 84 -27.64 -5.45 -0.99
N GLU A 85 -28.46 -4.69 -1.72
CA GLU A 85 -29.86 -5.04 -2.00
C GLU A 85 -29.99 -6.43 -2.66
N LYS A 86 -29.14 -6.74 -3.65
CA LYS A 86 -29.11 -8.06 -4.30
C LYS A 86 -28.70 -9.20 -3.38
N THR A 87 -27.85 -8.92 -2.40
CA THR A 87 -27.37 -9.93 -1.44
C THR A 87 -28.45 -10.23 -0.39
N GLU A 88 -29.28 -9.24 -0.06
CA GLU A 88 -30.42 -9.40 0.84
C GLU A 88 -31.59 -10.15 0.18
N GLU A 89 -31.86 -9.91 -1.11
CA GLU A 89 -32.89 -10.63 -1.88
C GLU A 89 -32.59 -12.12 -2.11
N ALA A 90 -31.32 -12.53 -1.96
CA ALA A 90 -30.86 -13.90 -2.15
C ALA A 90 -30.86 -14.77 -0.88
N LYS A 91 -31.27 -14.21 0.27
CA LYS A 91 -31.40 -14.89 1.57
C LYS A 91 -32.85 -15.23 1.90
#